data_AF-A0AA96LH74-F1
#
_entry.id   AF-A0AA96LH74-F1
#
_cell.length_a   1.000
_cell.length_b   1.000
_cell.length_c   1.000
_cell.angle_alpha   90.00
_cell.angle_beta   90.00
_cell.angle_gamma   90.00
#
_symmetry.space_group_name_H-M   'P 1'
#
loop_
_entity.id
_entity.type
_entity.pdbx_description
1 polymer ?
#
loop_
_entity_poly.entity_id
_entity_poly.type
_entity_poly.pdbx_seq_one_letter_code
_entity_poly.pdbx_strand_id
1 'polypeptide(L)'
;MDTDLEITLGDRHSTRVLSEDALKNSDKASIDYKVLEKRYKLLFKLLQKLLPKVGGKILEYHKIHFQYLLTVLAAVENMKPVDQPVEAIKKNLDDYVLETEDLFRTLEEIPDSPFEDMNKMGLILLAPAIKQNPILKKQYNDLLDTYQNITQQGLNGASAAAETGRRMEADGKEKTRELLEKLSAMEAQGAIDRLLIETYKKKVQFIQLDLGTRIQRTRSRADDHVRRMQGLVLQAARIKRFD
;
A
#
# COMPACT_ATOMS: atom_id res chain seq x y z
N MET A 1 -26.83 0.53 -16.28
CA MET A 1 -26.00 1.29 -15.33
C MET A 1 -25.49 0.28 -14.32
N ASP A 2 -24.17 0.17 -14.28
CA ASP A 2 -23.35 -0.19 -13.11
C ASP A 2 -23.43 -1.60 -12.51
N THR A 3 -23.23 -2.61 -13.35
CA THR A 3 -22.69 -3.91 -12.89
C THR A 3 -21.20 -3.86 -12.52
N ASP A 4 -20.52 -2.74 -12.79
CA ASP A 4 -19.09 -2.58 -12.49
C ASP A 4 -18.81 -2.29 -11.00
N LEU A 5 -19.80 -1.87 -10.22
CA LEU A 5 -19.65 -1.61 -8.78
C LEU A 5 -19.63 -2.89 -7.92
N GLU A 6 -20.31 -3.95 -8.36
CA GLU A 6 -20.46 -5.21 -7.61
C GLU A 6 -19.16 -6.00 -7.46
N ILE A 7 -18.22 -5.85 -8.40
CA ILE A 7 -16.96 -6.62 -8.42
C ILE A 7 -15.79 -5.82 -7.82
N THR A 8 -15.87 -4.49 -7.75
CA THR A 8 -14.71 -3.66 -7.39
C THR A 8 -14.43 -3.49 -5.90
N LEU A 9 -15.42 -3.60 -5.01
CA LEU A 9 -15.26 -3.17 -3.60
C LEU A 9 -14.86 -4.31 -2.65
N GLY A 10 -15.32 -5.54 -2.88
CA GLY A 10 -15.04 -6.68 -1.99
C GLY A 10 -13.72 -7.39 -2.27
N ASP A 11 -13.37 -7.55 -3.55
CA ASP A 11 -12.27 -8.44 -3.96
C ASP A 11 -10.88 -7.80 -3.92
N ARG A 12 -10.77 -6.46 -4.01
CA ARG A 12 -9.47 -5.77 -4.07
C ARG A 12 -8.66 -5.85 -2.77
N HIS A 13 -9.32 -6.07 -1.63
CA HIS A 13 -8.67 -6.03 -0.31
C HIS A 13 -8.18 -7.41 0.19
N SER A 14 -8.68 -8.52 -0.36
CA SER A 14 -8.34 -9.87 0.11
C SER A 14 -6.94 -10.33 -0.31
N THR A 15 -6.42 -9.81 -1.43
CA THR A 15 -5.16 -10.27 -2.05
C THR A 15 -3.90 -9.57 -1.52
N ARG A 16 -4.04 -8.60 -0.60
CA ARG A 16 -2.94 -7.68 -0.22
C ARG A 16 -2.29 -8.01 1.12
N VAL A 17 -2.10 -9.28 1.39
CA VAL A 17 -1.06 -9.69 2.34
C VAL A 17 0.27 -9.38 1.66
N LEU A 18 0.95 -8.36 2.19
CA LEU A 18 2.34 -7.98 1.97
C LEU A 18 3.15 -9.21 1.54
N SER A 19 3.43 -9.35 0.23
CA SER A 19 3.83 -10.64 -0.34
C SER A 19 5.00 -11.24 0.44
N GLU A 20 4.84 -12.49 0.88
CA GLU A 20 5.91 -13.27 1.52
C GLU A 20 7.17 -13.35 0.63
N ASP A 21 7.00 -13.16 -0.68
CA ASP A 21 8.06 -13.20 -1.68
C ASP A 21 9.06 -12.04 -1.57
N ALA A 22 8.69 -10.93 -0.92
CA ALA A 22 9.62 -9.82 -0.71
C ALA A 22 10.77 -10.17 0.25
N LEU A 23 10.55 -11.09 1.20
CA LEU A 23 11.58 -11.51 2.17
C LEU A 23 12.35 -12.75 1.72
N LYS A 24 11.76 -13.60 0.87
CA LYS A 24 12.37 -14.88 0.43
C LYS A 24 13.56 -14.73 -0.54
N ASN A 25 13.83 -13.53 -1.06
CA ASN A 25 14.91 -13.28 -2.02
C ASN A 25 16.23 -12.76 -1.42
N SER A 26 16.43 -12.83 -0.10
CA SER A 26 17.58 -12.20 0.56
C SER A 26 18.92 -12.94 0.46
N ASP A 27 18.98 -14.15 -0.09
CA ASP A 27 20.22 -14.96 -0.13
C ASP A 27 21.08 -14.69 -1.38
N LYS A 28 21.23 -13.42 -1.76
CA LYS A 28 22.22 -13.05 -2.79
C LYS A 28 23.58 -12.82 -2.13
N ALA A 29 24.59 -13.52 -2.65
CA ALA A 29 25.98 -13.40 -2.22
C ALA A 29 26.41 -11.92 -2.13
N SER A 30 26.85 -11.50 -0.94
CA SER A 30 27.41 -10.17 -0.75
C SER A 30 28.74 -10.04 -1.49
N ILE A 31 28.92 -8.93 -2.20
CA ILE A 31 30.14 -8.64 -2.94
C ILE A 31 31.15 -8.02 -1.97
N ASP A 32 32.27 -8.73 -1.72
CA ASP A 32 33.39 -8.23 -0.92
C ASP A 32 34.26 -7.24 -1.72
N TYR A 33 34.40 -6.01 -1.24
CA TYR A 33 35.23 -4.97 -1.88
C TYR A 33 36.68 -5.37 -2.05
N LYS A 34 37.27 -6.11 -1.11
CA LYS A 34 38.68 -6.52 -1.19
C LYS A 34 38.88 -7.49 -2.33
N VAL A 35 37.92 -8.38 -2.57
CA VAL A 35 37.95 -9.32 -3.70
C VAL A 35 37.74 -8.56 -5.01
N LEU A 36 36.78 -7.63 -5.05
CA LEU A 36 36.49 -6.83 -6.23
C LEU A 36 37.67 -5.94 -6.62
N GLU A 37 38.30 -5.26 -5.65
CA GLU A 37 39.46 -4.41 -5.86
C GLU A 37 40.68 -5.21 -6.34
N LYS A 38 40.90 -6.42 -5.80
CA LYS A 38 41.96 -7.34 -6.29
C LYS A 38 41.73 -7.76 -7.73
N ARG A 39 40.50 -8.17 -8.08
CA ARG A 39 40.13 -8.56 -9.45
C ARG A 39 40.27 -7.39 -10.41
N TYR A 40 39.84 -6.20 -10.01
CA TYR A 40 40.03 -4.98 -10.78
C TYR A 40 41.50 -4.65 -10.98
N LYS A 41 42.34 -4.68 -9.94
CA LYS A 41 43.79 -4.44 -10.07
C LYS A 41 44.45 -5.43 -11.03
N LEU A 42 44.00 -6.68 -11.07
CA LEU A 42 44.49 -7.69 -12.00
C LEU A 42 44.10 -7.36 -13.45
N LEU A 43 42.81 -7.08 -13.70
CA LEU A 43 42.29 -6.65 -15.00
C LEU A 43 42.95 -5.37 -15.51
N PHE A 44 43.16 -4.40 -14.61
CA PHE A 44 43.82 -3.14 -14.91
C PHE A 44 45.28 -3.35 -15.37
N LYS A 45 46.02 -4.24 -14.69
CA LYS A 45 47.38 -4.61 -15.11
C LYS A 45 47.40 -5.31 -16.47
N LEU A 46 46.41 -6.15 -16.77
CA LEU A 46 46.29 -6.81 -18.08
C LEU A 46 45.99 -5.80 -19.19
N LEU A 47 45.05 -4.88 -18.97
CA LEU A 47 44.71 -3.81 -19.91
C LEU A 47 45.90 -2.88 -20.18
N GLN A 48 46.66 -2.51 -19.16
CA GLN A 48 47.89 -1.71 -19.34
C GLN A 48 48.93 -2.41 -20.23
N LYS A 49 49.05 -3.74 -20.17
CA LYS A 49 49.98 -4.49 -21.03
C LYS A 49 49.54 -4.53 -22.50
N LEU A 50 48.24 -4.42 -22.75
CA LEU A 50 47.66 -4.50 -24.09
C LEU A 50 47.54 -3.13 -24.78
N LEU A 51 47.64 -2.03 -24.04
CA LEU A 51 47.48 -0.68 -24.56
C LEU A 51 48.82 -0.02 -24.93
N PRO A 52 48.86 0.81 -26.00
CA PRO A 52 50.02 1.63 -26.31
C PRO A 52 50.30 2.65 -25.19
N LYS A 53 51.57 3.10 -25.05
CA LYS A 53 52.06 3.93 -23.93
C LYS A 53 51.17 5.15 -23.58
N VAL A 54 50.57 5.80 -24.57
CA VAL A 54 49.67 6.96 -24.34
C VAL A 54 48.33 6.52 -23.73
N GLY A 55 47.74 5.42 -24.22
CA GLY A 55 46.53 4.82 -23.65
C GLY A 55 46.75 4.28 -22.23
N GLY A 56 47.93 3.75 -21.94
CA GLY A 56 48.31 3.30 -20.60
C GLY A 56 48.33 4.43 -19.54
N LYS A 57 48.81 5.63 -19.92
CA LYS A 57 48.81 6.82 -19.04
C LYS A 57 47.39 7.35 -18.77
N ILE A 58 46.54 7.37 -19.79
CA ILE A 58 45.12 7.77 -19.63
C ILE A 58 44.40 6.81 -18.69
N LEU A 59 44.64 5.50 -18.83
CA LEU A 59 44.08 4.48 -17.95
C LEU A 59 44.53 4.68 -16.50
N GLU A 60 45.81 4.98 -16.29
CA GLU A 60 46.40 5.23 -14.97
C GLU A 60 45.79 6.43 -14.26
N TYR A 61 45.55 7.53 -15.00
CA TYR A 61 44.84 8.70 -14.48
C TYR A 61 43.41 8.35 -14.01
N HIS A 62 42.71 7.48 -14.73
CA HIS A 62 41.32 7.12 -14.40
C HIS A 62 41.18 5.99 -13.38
N LYS A 63 42.29 5.34 -12.99
CA LYS A 63 42.31 4.17 -12.11
C LYS A 63 41.55 4.41 -10.81
N ILE A 64 41.77 5.54 -10.17
CA ILE A 64 41.14 5.92 -8.89
C ILE A 64 39.64 6.12 -9.07
N HIS A 65 39.21 6.79 -10.16
CA HIS A 65 37.80 6.99 -10.47
C HIS A 65 37.07 5.65 -10.66
N PHE A 66 37.65 4.71 -11.39
CA PHE A 66 37.10 3.37 -11.56
C PHE A 66 37.06 2.57 -10.26
N GLN A 67 38.08 2.67 -9.39
CA GLN A 67 38.06 2.03 -8.07
C GLN A 67 36.90 2.58 -7.22
N TYR A 68 36.72 3.89 -7.18
CA TYR A 68 35.59 4.52 -6.49
C TYR A 68 34.24 4.08 -7.06
N LEU A 69 34.10 4.06 -8.39
CA LEU A 69 32.87 3.67 -9.06
C LEU A 69 32.50 2.21 -8.75
N LEU A 70 33.50 1.31 -8.70
CA LEU A 70 33.32 -0.09 -8.31
C LEU A 70 32.91 -0.23 -6.85
N THR A 71 33.50 0.54 -5.93
CA THR A 71 33.08 0.56 -4.53
C THR A 71 31.66 1.05 -4.37
N VAL A 72 31.26 2.12 -5.08
CA VAL A 72 29.88 2.60 -5.06
C VAL A 72 28.92 1.54 -5.62
N LEU A 73 29.27 0.92 -6.75
CA LEU A 73 28.40 -0.04 -7.41
C LEU A 73 28.19 -1.29 -6.56
N ALA A 74 29.25 -1.85 -5.97
CA ALA A 74 29.12 -2.98 -5.06
C ALA A 74 28.33 -2.62 -3.79
N ALA A 75 28.43 -1.38 -3.30
CA ALA A 75 27.62 -0.91 -2.17
C ALA A 75 26.14 -0.89 -2.51
N VAL A 76 25.80 -0.37 -3.69
CA VAL A 76 24.42 -0.36 -4.19
C VAL A 76 23.90 -1.79 -4.38
N GLU A 77 24.68 -2.68 -4.99
CA GLU A 77 24.29 -4.09 -5.18
C GLU A 77 24.03 -4.81 -3.85
N ASN A 78 24.90 -4.59 -2.86
CA ASN A 78 24.76 -5.18 -1.52
C ASN A 78 23.53 -4.65 -0.76
N MET A 79 22.99 -3.48 -1.14
CA MET A 79 21.81 -2.88 -0.52
C MET A 79 20.49 -3.22 -1.24
N LYS A 80 20.52 -3.78 -2.47
CA LYS A 80 19.31 -4.17 -3.20
C LYS A 80 18.38 -5.11 -2.42
N PRO A 81 18.87 -6.10 -1.64
CA PRO A 81 18.01 -6.96 -0.83
C PRO A 81 17.23 -6.22 0.26
N VAL A 82 17.63 -4.99 0.61
CA VAL A 82 16.91 -4.12 1.56
C VAL A 82 16.04 -3.09 0.84
N ASP A 83 16.54 -2.51 -0.25
CA ASP A 83 15.81 -1.50 -1.03
C ASP A 83 14.48 -2.03 -1.57
N GLN A 84 14.47 -3.24 -2.11
CA GLN A 84 13.27 -3.86 -2.68
C GLN A 84 12.14 -4.02 -1.64
N PRO A 85 12.37 -4.64 -0.46
CA PRO A 85 11.37 -4.67 0.61
C PRO A 85 10.91 -3.29 1.07
N VAL A 86 11.84 -2.32 1.22
CA VAL A 86 11.51 -0.97 1.69
C VAL A 86 10.57 -0.25 0.74
N GLU A 87 10.88 -0.26 -0.55
CA GLU A 87 10.03 0.37 -1.57
C GLU A 87 8.70 -0.39 -1.74
N ALA A 88 8.69 -1.73 -1.62
CA ALA A 88 7.46 -2.52 -1.65
C ALA A 88 6.53 -2.21 -0.47
N ILE A 89 7.07 -2.11 0.76
CA ILE A 89 6.28 -1.72 1.93
C ILE A 89 5.70 -0.32 1.72
N LYS A 90 6.53 0.64 1.33
CA LYS A 90 6.09 2.01 1.11
C LYS A 90 4.96 2.09 0.08
N LYS A 91 5.12 1.41 -1.06
CA LYS A 91 4.09 1.34 -2.09
C LYS A 91 2.78 0.78 -1.55
N ASN A 92 2.82 -0.32 -0.80
CA ASN A 92 1.62 -0.92 -0.22
C ASN A 92 0.89 0.02 0.75
N LEU A 93 1.65 0.80 1.54
CA LEU A 93 1.07 1.80 2.45
C LEU A 93 0.38 2.92 1.67
N ASP A 94 1.04 3.44 0.63
CA ASP A 94 0.49 4.51 -0.20
C ASP A 94 -0.75 4.04 -0.98
N ASP A 95 -0.71 2.83 -1.56
CA ASP A 95 -1.83 2.23 -2.28
C ASP A 95 -3.04 2.00 -1.36
N TYR A 96 -2.82 1.52 -0.12
CA TYR A 96 -3.89 1.35 0.86
C TYR A 96 -4.54 2.68 1.24
N VAL A 97 -3.74 3.71 1.52
CA VAL A 97 -4.27 5.03 1.88
C VAL A 97 -5.09 5.59 0.73
N LEU A 98 -4.57 5.55 -0.50
CA LEU A 98 -5.24 6.10 -1.67
C LEU A 98 -6.58 5.40 -1.94
N GLU A 99 -6.59 4.07 -1.99
CA GLU A 99 -7.83 3.31 -2.25
C GLU A 99 -8.86 3.45 -1.14
N THR A 100 -8.40 3.55 0.11
CA THR A 100 -9.31 3.70 1.24
C THR A 100 -9.93 5.10 1.26
N GLU A 101 -9.20 6.14 0.87
CA GLU A 101 -9.76 7.48 0.67
C GLU A 101 -10.76 7.53 -0.51
N ASP A 102 -10.53 6.79 -1.58
CA ASP A 102 -11.50 6.63 -2.68
C ASP A 102 -12.80 5.96 -2.21
N LEU A 103 -12.66 4.91 -1.39
CA LEU A 103 -13.78 4.28 -0.72
C LEU A 103 -14.53 5.28 0.16
N PHE A 104 -13.83 6.05 1.00
CA PHE A 104 -14.47 7.02 1.89
C PHE A 104 -15.29 8.05 1.12
N ARG A 105 -14.77 8.58 0.01
CA ARG A 105 -15.52 9.48 -0.85
C ARG A 105 -16.82 8.84 -1.35
N THR A 106 -16.75 7.61 -1.84
CA THR A 106 -17.95 6.86 -2.28
C THR A 106 -18.94 6.65 -1.14
N LEU A 107 -18.44 6.36 0.08
CA LEU A 107 -19.30 6.15 1.24
C LEU A 107 -19.96 7.44 1.74
N GLU A 108 -19.28 8.58 1.62
CA GLU A 108 -19.82 9.90 1.97
C GLU A 108 -20.98 10.31 1.05
N GLU A 109 -21.01 9.83 -0.20
CA GLU A 109 -22.09 10.07 -1.16
C GLU A 109 -23.36 9.24 -0.87
N ILE A 110 -23.27 8.20 -0.04
CA ILE A 110 -24.46 7.42 0.35
C ILE A 110 -25.32 8.30 1.27
N PRO A 111 -26.59 8.57 0.92
CA PRO A 111 -27.46 9.42 1.72
C PRO A 111 -27.79 8.76 3.07
N ASP A 112 -28.07 9.55 4.10
CA ASP A 112 -28.42 9.02 5.43
C ASP A 112 -29.82 8.37 5.48
N SER A 113 -30.62 8.63 4.44
CA SER A 113 -31.95 8.06 4.24
C SER A 113 -32.19 7.84 2.74
N PRO A 114 -32.91 6.78 2.32
CA PRO A 114 -33.31 6.61 0.93
C PRO A 114 -34.24 7.74 0.43
N PHE A 115 -34.71 8.60 1.34
CA PHE A 115 -35.61 9.70 1.06
C PHE A 115 -35.11 11.02 1.70
N GLU A 116 -33.80 11.26 1.73
CA GLU A 116 -33.18 12.41 2.41
C GLU A 116 -33.82 13.77 2.06
N ASP A 117 -34.18 13.98 0.79
CA ASP A 117 -34.85 15.21 0.32
C ASP A 117 -36.38 15.23 0.55
N MET A 118 -36.97 14.10 0.95
CA MET A 118 -38.40 13.99 1.16
C MET A 118 -38.75 14.16 2.63
N ASN A 119 -39.51 15.20 2.96
CA ASN A 119 -40.00 15.33 4.33
C ASN A 119 -40.90 14.15 4.71
N LYS A 120 -40.95 13.80 6.01
CA LYS A 120 -41.72 12.64 6.51
C LYS A 120 -43.22 12.73 6.15
N MET A 121 -43.77 13.94 6.03
CA MET A 121 -45.15 14.15 5.60
C MET A 121 -45.37 13.73 4.14
N GLY A 122 -44.41 13.96 3.25
CA GLY A 122 -44.46 13.58 1.84
C GLY A 122 -44.59 12.06 1.68
N LEU A 123 -43.81 11.29 2.42
CA LEU A 123 -43.92 9.83 2.45
C LEU A 123 -45.30 9.35 2.96
N ILE A 124 -45.83 9.98 4.01
CA ILE A 124 -47.15 9.65 4.55
C ILE A 124 -48.26 9.97 3.54
N LEU A 125 -48.17 11.10 2.85
CA LEU A 125 -49.14 11.53 1.84
C LEU A 125 -49.07 10.68 0.57
N LEU A 126 -47.89 10.16 0.21
CA LEU A 126 -47.68 9.30 -0.95
C LEU A 126 -48.00 7.82 -0.67
N ALA A 127 -47.97 7.38 0.59
CA ALA A 127 -48.22 5.98 0.95
C ALA A 127 -49.53 5.39 0.40
N PRO A 128 -50.69 6.10 0.40
CA PRO A 128 -51.90 5.61 -0.25
C PRO A 128 -51.75 5.44 -1.76
N ALA A 129 -51.09 6.38 -2.43
CA ALA A 129 -50.87 6.36 -3.88
C ALA A 129 -49.90 5.23 -4.28
N ILE A 130 -48.85 5.02 -3.49
CA ILE A 130 -47.89 3.91 -3.66
C ILE A 130 -48.63 2.56 -3.53
N LYS A 131 -49.53 2.42 -2.54
CA LYS A 131 -50.27 1.17 -2.33
C LYS A 131 -51.26 0.85 -3.45
N GLN A 132 -51.87 1.86 -4.05
CA GLN A 132 -52.89 1.69 -5.09
C GLN A 132 -52.32 1.51 -6.50
N ASN A 133 -51.10 2.00 -6.76
CA ASN A 133 -50.47 1.94 -8.07
C ASN A 133 -49.35 0.88 -8.11
N PRO A 134 -49.51 -0.22 -8.87
CA PRO A 134 -48.50 -1.28 -8.97
C PRO A 134 -47.12 -0.82 -9.45
N ILE A 135 -47.07 0.20 -10.32
CA ILE A 135 -45.81 0.74 -10.85
C ILE A 135 -45.06 1.50 -9.77
N LEU A 136 -45.73 2.41 -9.05
CA LEU A 136 -45.14 3.18 -7.96
C LEU A 136 -44.71 2.28 -6.80
N LYS A 137 -45.51 1.26 -6.50
CA LYS A 137 -45.17 0.24 -5.52
C LYS A 137 -43.87 -0.49 -5.86
N LYS A 138 -43.73 -0.93 -7.11
CA LYS A 138 -42.52 -1.60 -7.59
C LYS A 138 -41.32 -0.66 -7.47
N GLN A 139 -41.41 0.56 -7.98
CA GLN A 139 -40.33 1.55 -7.91
C GLN A 139 -39.91 1.87 -6.48
N TYR A 140 -40.86 1.98 -5.55
CA TYR A 140 -40.58 2.19 -4.13
C TYR A 140 -39.80 1.00 -3.52
N ASN A 141 -40.25 -0.23 -3.76
CA ASN A 141 -39.55 -1.41 -3.25
C ASN A 141 -38.16 -1.56 -3.90
N ASP A 142 -38.04 -1.36 -5.21
CA ASP A 142 -36.77 -1.40 -5.95
C ASP A 142 -35.76 -0.36 -5.41
N LEU A 143 -36.22 0.85 -5.07
CA LEU A 143 -35.39 1.89 -4.43
C LEU A 143 -34.88 1.44 -3.06
N LEU A 144 -35.75 0.88 -2.23
CA LEU A 144 -35.37 0.38 -0.90
C LEU A 144 -34.39 -0.77 -0.98
N ASP A 145 -34.60 -1.70 -1.91
CA ASP A 145 -33.70 -2.83 -2.14
C ASP A 145 -32.33 -2.32 -2.64
N THR A 146 -32.33 -1.34 -3.56
CA THR A 146 -31.09 -0.68 -4.03
C THR A 146 -30.34 0.00 -2.88
N TYR A 147 -31.04 0.78 -2.05
CA TYR A 147 -30.44 1.45 -0.90
C TYR A 147 -29.90 0.45 0.14
N GLN A 148 -30.64 -0.62 0.43
CA GLN A 148 -30.19 -1.67 1.32
C GLN A 148 -28.94 -2.37 0.77
N ASN A 149 -28.88 -2.64 -0.54
CA ASN A 149 -27.72 -3.26 -1.17
C ASN A 149 -26.50 -2.35 -1.11
N ILE A 150 -26.63 -1.07 -1.47
CA ILE A 150 -25.53 -0.11 -1.46
C ILE A 150 -25.00 0.10 -0.03
N THR A 151 -25.87 0.27 0.96
CA THR A 151 -25.44 0.44 2.36
C THR A 151 -24.76 -0.81 2.91
N GLN A 152 -25.23 -2.01 2.53
CA GLN A 152 -24.59 -3.27 2.91
C GLN A 152 -23.22 -3.45 2.23
N GLN A 153 -23.11 -3.12 0.94
CA GLN A 153 -21.83 -3.12 0.23
C GLN A 153 -20.86 -2.12 0.84
N GLY A 154 -21.33 -0.92 1.18
CA GLY A 154 -20.54 0.10 1.85
C GLY A 154 -20.04 -0.35 3.22
N LEU A 155 -20.90 -1.01 4.01
CA LEU A 155 -20.52 -1.64 5.28
C LEU A 155 -19.41 -2.70 5.08
N ASN A 156 -19.57 -3.58 4.10
CA ASN A 156 -18.60 -4.62 3.80
C ASN A 156 -17.25 -4.01 3.40
N GLY A 157 -17.27 -2.99 2.53
CA GLY A 157 -16.08 -2.26 2.08
C GLY A 157 -15.35 -1.57 3.24
N ALA A 158 -16.08 -0.79 4.06
CA ALA A 158 -15.50 -0.12 5.23
C ALA A 158 -14.91 -1.13 6.23
N SER A 159 -15.59 -2.25 6.45
CA SER A 159 -15.12 -3.31 7.35
C SER A 159 -13.84 -3.98 6.82
N ALA A 160 -13.79 -4.24 5.51
CA ALA A 160 -12.60 -4.77 4.86
C ALA A 160 -11.42 -3.79 4.95
N ALA A 161 -11.65 -2.50 4.70
CA ALA A 161 -10.60 -1.47 4.81
C ALA A 161 -10.06 -1.32 6.25
N ALA A 162 -10.93 -1.37 7.26
CA ALA A 162 -10.53 -1.36 8.66
C ALA A 162 -9.69 -2.59 9.03
N GLU A 163 -10.09 -3.77 8.54
CA GLU A 163 -9.38 -5.02 8.77
C GLU A 163 -8.03 -5.07 8.07
N THR A 164 -7.95 -4.63 6.80
CA THR A 164 -6.69 -4.48 6.08
C THR A 164 -5.75 -3.51 6.79
N GLY A 165 -6.26 -2.39 7.31
CA GLY A 165 -5.49 -1.45 8.12
C GLY A 165 -4.89 -2.10 9.37
N ARG A 166 -5.68 -2.91 10.11
CA ARG A 166 -5.18 -3.67 11.28
C ARG A 166 -4.06 -4.64 10.90
N ARG A 167 -4.22 -5.38 9.79
CA ARG A 167 -3.19 -6.32 9.31
C ARG A 167 -1.92 -5.60 8.88
N MET A 168 -2.05 -4.48 8.15
CA MET A 168 -0.91 -3.67 7.74
C MET A 168 -0.13 -3.11 8.95
N GLU A 169 -0.82 -2.67 10.00
CA GLU A 169 -0.16 -2.24 11.23
C GLU A 169 0.61 -3.38 11.92
N ALA A 170 0.03 -4.57 12.00
CA ALA A 170 0.67 -5.72 12.64
C ALA A 170 1.88 -6.22 11.84
N ASP A 171 1.66 -6.54 10.56
CA ASP A 171 2.69 -7.09 9.67
C ASP A 171 3.77 -6.05 9.36
N GLY A 172 3.38 -4.79 9.12
CA GLY A 172 4.32 -3.70 8.88
C GLY A 172 5.27 -3.46 10.07
N LYS A 173 4.78 -3.56 11.31
CA LYS A 173 5.63 -3.44 12.51
C LYS A 173 6.66 -4.57 12.59
N GLU A 174 6.25 -5.80 12.29
CA GLU A 174 7.15 -6.96 12.28
C GLU A 174 8.21 -6.84 11.18
N LYS A 175 7.79 -6.59 9.93
CA LYS A 175 8.73 -6.47 8.80
C LYS A 175 9.70 -5.30 8.93
N THR A 176 9.24 -4.15 9.45
CA THR A 176 10.16 -3.02 9.71
C THR A 176 11.17 -3.33 10.81
N ARG A 177 10.78 -4.06 11.85
CA ARG A 177 11.70 -4.55 12.89
C ARG A 177 12.75 -5.49 12.28
N GLU A 178 12.34 -6.48 11.49
CA GLU A 178 13.26 -7.40 10.81
C GLU A 178 14.24 -6.66 9.89
N LEU A 179 13.78 -5.66 9.15
CA LEU A 179 14.64 -4.84 8.28
C LEU A 179 15.65 -4.03 9.08
N LEU A 180 15.26 -3.46 10.23
CA LEU A 180 16.19 -2.76 11.13
C LEU A 180 17.23 -3.70 11.75
N GLU A 181 16.82 -4.91 12.14
CA GLU A 181 17.72 -5.95 12.66
C GLU A 181 18.71 -6.38 11.57
N LYS A 182 18.25 -6.65 10.34
CA LYS A 182 19.11 -6.94 9.18
C LYS A 182 20.10 -5.82 8.91
N LEU A 183 19.64 -4.57 8.82
CA LEU A 183 20.48 -3.39 8.60
C LEU A 183 21.50 -3.15 9.72
N SER A 184 21.18 -3.55 10.96
CA SER A 184 22.08 -3.42 12.10
C SER A 184 23.12 -4.55 12.17
N ALA A 185 22.78 -5.72 11.64
CA ALA A 185 23.70 -6.86 11.51
C ALA A 185 24.65 -6.73 10.30
N MET A 186 24.38 -5.84 9.35
CA MET A 186 25.27 -5.62 8.21
C MET A 186 26.59 -4.98 8.64
N GLU A 187 27.69 -5.67 8.40
CA GLU A 187 29.03 -5.12 8.59
C GLU A 187 29.37 -4.14 7.45
N ALA A 188 29.52 -2.86 7.79
CA ALA A 188 30.00 -1.85 6.85
C ALA A 188 31.47 -2.09 6.53
N GLN A 189 31.80 -2.35 5.26
CA GLN A 189 33.18 -2.55 4.81
C GLN A 189 33.86 -1.22 4.44
N GLY A 190 33.08 -0.15 4.21
CA GLY A 190 33.58 1.19 3.95
C GLY A 190 32.61 2.33 4.34
N ALA A 191 33.04 3.57 4.11
CA ALA A 191 32.25 4.77 4.43
C ALA A 191 30.94 4.87 3.62
N ILE A 192 30.95 4.38 2.38
CA ILE A 192 29.76 4.37 1.51
C ILE A 192 28.72 3.37 2.05
N ASP A 193 29.12 2.17 2.45
CA ASP A 193 28.18 1.21 3.08
C ASP A 193 27.56 1.80 4.33
N ARG A 194 28.39 2.42 5.18
CA ARG A 194 27.90 3.04 6.41
C ARG A 194 26.85 4.11 6.11
N LEU A 195 27.11 4.95 5.10
CA LEU A 195 26.14 5.98 4.66
C LEU A 195 24.84 5.35 4.14
N LEU A 196 24.93 4.30 3.31
CA LEU A 196 23.75 3.64 2.76
C LEU A 196 22.94 2.94 3.86
N ILE A 197 23.59 2.18 4.75
CA ILE A 197 22.94 1.51 5.88
C ILE A 197 22.18 2.53 6.73
N GLU A 198 22.81 3.64 7.11
CA GLU A 198 22.16 4.68 7.91
C GLU A 198 20.99 5.35 7.15
N THR A 199 21.12 5.52 5.83
CA THR A 199 20.03 6.04 4.99
C THR A 199 18.83 5.08 4.98
N TYR A 200 19.06 3.77 4.80
CA TYR A 200 18.01 2.77 4.83
C TYR A 200 17.37 2.62 6.22
N LYS A 201 18.16 2.69 7.30
CA LYS A 201 17.61 2.71 8.66
C LYS A 201 16.64 3.88 8.84
N LYS A 202 17.00 5.07 8.38
CA LYS A 202 16.10 6.24 8.38
C LYS A 202 14.85 6.00 7.55
N LYS A 203 14.97 5.46 6.33
CA LYS A 203 13.80 5.10 5.50
C LYS A 203 12.85 4.16 6.26
N VAL A 204 13.38 3.11 6.90
CA VAL A 204 12.57 2.16 7.67
C VAL A 204 11.92 2.81 8.90
N GLN A 205 12.61 3.73 9.58
CA GLN A 205 12.02 4.51 10.67
C GLN A 205 10.87 5.42 10.19
N PHE A 206 10.99 6.02 9.00
CA PHE A 206 9.87 6.77 8.42
C PHE A 206 8.68 5.86 8.08
N ILE A 207 8.92 4.64 7.60
CA ILE A 207 7.85 3.66 7.39
C ILE A 207 7.15 3.32 8.72
N GLN A 208 7.91 3.12 9.81
CA GLN A 208 7.32 2.91 11.14
C GLN A 208 6.47 4.09 11.60
N LEU A 209 6.92 5.32 11.34
CA LEU A 209 6.15 6.52 11.62
C LEU A 209 4.86 6.58 10.79
N ASP A 210 4.92 6.26 9.50
CA ASP A 210 3.76 6.24 8.61
C ASP A 210 2.73 5.18 9.04
N LEU A 211 3.19 3.99 9.46
CA LEU A 211 2.33 2.96 10.05
C LEU A 211 1.63 3.48 11.32
N GLY A 212 2.37 4.14 12.22
CA GLY A 212 1.84 4.69 13.47
C GLY A 212 1.04 5.98 13.33
N THR A 213 0.94 6.55 12.13
CA THR A 213 0.23 7.82 11.91
C THR A 213 -0.76 7.72 10.76
N ARG A 214 -0.31 7.64 9.51
CA ARG A 214 -1.15 7.63 8.31
C ARG A 214 -2.07 6.42 8.32
N ILE A 215 -1.53 5.20 8.48
CA ILE A 215 -2.35 3.98 8.46
C ILE A 215 -3.30 3.94 9.65
N GLN A 216 -2.82 4.26 10.84
CA GLN A 216 -3.67 4.30 12.03
C GLN A 216 -4.84 5.30 11.89
N ARG A 217 -4.60 6.47 11.29
CA ARG A 217 -5.64 7.47 11.00
C ARG A 217 -6.63 6.94 9.97
N THR A 218 -6.16 6.40 8.85
CA THR A 218 -7.02 5.84 7.79
C THR A 218 -7.87 4.69 8.34
N ARG A 219 -7.28 3.78 9.11
CA ARG A 219 -7.99 2.69 9.80
C ARG A 219 -9.06 3.22 10.76
N SER A 220 -8.72 4.23 11.57
CA SER A 220 -9.69 4.84 12.50
C SER A 220 -10.88 5.45 11.77
N ARG A 221 -10.63 6.13 10.64
CA ARG A 221 -11.71 6.65 9.78
C ARG A 221 -12.55 5.52 9.20
N ALA A 222 -11.93 4.40 8.80
CA ALA A 222 -12.66 3.23 8.31
C ALA A 222 -13.59 2.66 9.41
N ASP A 223 -13.12 2.55 10.65
CA ASP A 223 -13.96 2.14 11.79
C ASP A 223 -15.15 3.10 12.01
N ASP A 224 -14.98 4.40 11.81
CA ASP A 224 -16.07 5.38 11.89
C ASP A 224 -17.10 5.20 10.75
N HIS A 225 -16.63 4.95 9.52
CA HIS A 225 -17.51 4.60 8.40
C HIS A 225 -18.25 3.29 8.62
N VAL A 226 -17.62 2.27 9.23
CA VAL A 226 -18.29 1.02 9.64
C VAL A 226 -19.46 1.34 10.57
N ARG A 227 -19.25 2.16 11.61
CA ARG A 227 -20.32 2.54 12.55
C ARG A 227 -21.46 3.26 11.86
N ARG A 228 -21.16 4.21 10.96
CA ARG A 228 -22.17 4.92 10.17
C ARG A 228 -22.98 3.94 9.32
N MET A 229 -22.31 3.11 8.53
CA MET A 229 -22.95 2.17 7.60
C MET A 229 -23.77 1.09 8.33
N GLN A 230 -23.31 0.60 9.49
CA GLN A 230 -24.12 -0.28 10.36
C GLN A 230 -25.44 0.39 10.76
N GLY A 231 -25.40 1.67 11.12
CA GLY A 231 -26.59 2.46 11.40
C GLY A 231 -27.56 2.50 10.21
N LEU A 232 -27.04 2.77 9.00
CA LEU A 232 -27.85 2.86 7.78
C LEU A 232 -28.48 1.51 7.39
N VAL A 233 -27.71 0.42 7.46
CA VAL A 233 -28.22 -0.95 7.19
C VAL A 233 -29.35 -1.31 8.15
N LEU A 234 -29.19 -1.03 9.45
CA LEU A 234 -30.22 -1.28 10.45
C LEU A 234 -31.47 -0.43 10.21
N GLN A 235 -31.31 0.81 9.74
CA GLN A 235 -32.44 1.66 9.37
C GLN A 235 -33.16 1.12 8.13
N ALA A 236 -32.43 0.78 7.06
CA ALA A 236 -32.98 0.21 5.83
C ALA A 236 -33.83 -1.05 6.11
N ALA A 237 -33.32 -1.95 6.95
CA ALA A 237 -34.02 -3.18 7.34
C ALA A 237 -35.35 -2.93 8.10
N ARG A 238 -35.53 -1.76 8.71
CA ARG A 238 -36.75 -1.39 9.45
C ARG A 238 -37.80 -0.70 8.58
N ILE A 239 -37.47 -0.28 7.36
CA ILE A 239 -38.42 0.40 6.47
C ILE A 239 -39.43 -0.62 5.96
N LYS A 240 -40.72 -0.30 6.10
CA LYS A 240 -41.81 -1.18 5.68
C LYS A 240 -41.94 -1.18 4.15
N ARG A 241 -41.89 -2.37 3.57
CA ARG A 241 -42.21 -2.63 2.15
C ARG A 241 -43.73 -2.76 1.97
N PHE A 242 -44.21 -2.49 0.76
CA PHE A 242 -45.60 -2.73 0.39
C PHE A 242 -45.73 -4.09 -0.29
N ASP A 243 -46.61 -4.94 0.27
CA ASP A 243 -46.98 -6.27 -0.26
C ASP A 243 -47.94 -6.22 -1.42
#